data_AF-A0A6V7IQG7-F1
#
_entry.id   AF-A0A6V7IQG7-F1
#
_cell.length_a   1.000
_cell.length_b   1.000
_cell.length_c   1.000
_cell.angle_alpha   90.00
_cell.angle_beta   90.00
_cell.angle_gamma   90.00
#
_symmetry.space_group_name_H-M   'P 1'
#
loop_
_entity.id
_entity.type
_entity.pdbx_description
1 polymer ?
#
loop_
_entity_poly.entity_id
_entity_poly.type
_entity_poly.pdbx_seq_one_letter_code
_entity_poly.pdbx_strand_id
1 'polypeptide(L)' 'MTGLDIFKDHILEMACVVTDKNLNITSNDFHVIIHQPDQVLNNMNEWCIENHGA' A
#
# COMPACT_ATOMS: atom_id res chain seq x y z
N MET A 1 2.21 2.90 0.67
CA MET A 1 3.68 2.77 0.52
C MET A 1 4.33 3.49 1.70
N THR A 2 5.61 3.29 1.98
CA THR A 2 6.31 3.93 3.11
C THR A 2 6.67 5.41 2.87
N GLY A 3 6.55 5.87 1.63
CA GLY A 3 6.85 7.23 1.19
C GLY A 3 6.76 7.36 -0.34
N LEU A 4 7.47 8.33 -0.91
CA LEU A 4 7.42 8.71 -2.34
C LEU A 4 8.76 8.57 -3.07
N ASP A 5 9.84 8.20 -2.38
CA ASP A 5 11.16 7.98 -2.97
C ASP A 5 11.31 6.53 -3.45
N ILE A 6 11.34 6.31 -4.76
CA ILE A 6 11.43 4.97 -5.36
C ILE A 6 12.70 4.18 -5.00
N PHE A 7 13.77 4.85 -4.53
CA PHE A 7 15.02 4.20 -4.16
C PHE A 7 15.08 3.82 -2.68
N LYS A 8 14.18 4.37 -1.86
CA LYS A 8 14.15 4.16 -0.41
C LYS A 8 12.87 3.48 0.06
N ASP A 9 11.74 3.82 -0.56
CA ASP A 9 10.41 3.48 -0.07
C ASP A 9 9.87 2.17 -0.65
N HIS A 10 9.03 1.52 0.15
CA HIS A 10 8.51 0.18 -0.10
C HIS A 10 6.98 0.16 -0.13
N ILE A 11 6.42 -0.89 -0.75
CA ILE A 11 4.97 -1.13 -0.76
C ILE A 11 4.54 -1.69 0.60
N LEU A 12 3.46 -1.14 1.17
CA LEU A 12 2.85 -1.59 2.44
C LEU A 12 1.59 -2.42 2.21
N GLU A 13 0.81 -2.07 1.19
CA GLU A 13 -0.50 -2.66 0.92
C GLU A 13 -0.75 -2.60 -0.59
N MET A 14 -1.44 -3.61 -1.11
CA MET A 14 -1.87 -3.67 -2.50
C MET A 14 -3.27 -4.25 -2.60
N ALA A 15 -4.11 -3.60 -3.38
CA ALA A 15 -5.44 -4.09 -3.74
C ALA A 15 -5.63 -4.01 -5.25
N CYS A 16 -6.43 -4.92 -5.81
CA CYS A 16 -6.74 -4.95 -7.22
C CYS A 16 -8.16 -5.46 -7.45
N VAL A 17 -8.86 -4.82 -8.40
CA VAL A 17 -10.16 -5.25 -8.91
C VAL A 17 -10.17 -5.10 -10.44
N VAL A 18 -10.87 -6.01 -11.11
CA VAL A 18 -11.07 -5.95 -12.57
C VAL A 18 -12.50 -5.55 -12.85
N THR A 19 -12.70 -4.55 -13.70
CA THR A 19 -14.02 -4.08 -14.11
C THR A 19 -14.28 -4.29 -15.59
N ASP A 20 -15.56 -4.39 -15.96
CA ASP A 20 -15.98 -4.28 -17.36
C ASP A 20 -16.03 -2.80 -17.81
N LYS A 21 -16.39 -2.57 -19.08
CA LYS A 21 -16.50 -1.21 -19.66
C LYS A 21 -17.58 -0.33 -18.99
N ASN A 22 -18.50 -0.94 -18.24
CA ASN A 22 -19.57 -0.26 -17.52
C ASN A 22 -19.23 -0.10 -16.03
N LEU A 23 -17.98 -0.39 -15.63
CA LEU A 23 -17.47 -0.33 -14.27
C LEU A 23 -18.09 -1.36 -13.30
N ASN A 24 -18.68 -2.44 -13.82
CA ASN A 24 -19.10 -3.56 -12.97
C ASN A 24 -17.86 -4.38 -12.58
N ILE A 25 -17.74 -4.74 -11.30
CA ILE A 25 -16.66 -5.61 -10.81
C ILE A 25 -16.89 -7.03 -11.36
N THR A 26 -15.85 -7.61 -11.95
CA THR A 26 -15.87 -8.94 -12.58
C THR A 26 -14.86 -9.92 -11.97
N SER A 27 -13.90 -9.42 -11.19
CA SER A 27 -12.98 -10.26 -10.42
C SER A 27 -13.46 -10.49 -9.00
N ASN A 28 -12.87 -11.49 -8.33
CA ASN A 28 -12.85 -11.51 -6.87
C ASN A 28 -11.95 -10.38 -6.34
N ASP A 29 -12.16 -10.02 -5.08
CA ASP A 29 -11.32 -9.03 -4.40
C ASP A 29 -9.89 -9.57 -4.23
N PHE A 30 -8.90 -8.78 -4.63
CA PHE A 30 -7.51 -8.99 -4.27
C PHE A 30 -7.11 -7.89 -3.28
N HIS A 31 -6.66 -8.31 -2.09
CA HIS A 31 -6.19 -7.42 -1.03
C HIS A 31 -5.10 -8.12 -0.22
N VAL A 32 -3.97 -7.44 -0.02
CA VAL A 32 -2.85 -7.96 0.75
C VAL A 32 -2.08 -6.85 1.47
N ILE A 33 -1.74 -7.12 2.72
CA ILE A 33 -0.78 -6.32 3.50
C ILE A 33 0.59 -6.98 3.38
N ILE A 34 1.59 -6.19 2.98
CA ILE A 34 2.96 -6.64 2.75
C ILE A 34 3.78 -6.30 3.99
N HIS A 35 4.27 -7.33 4.67
CA HIS A 35 5.18 -7.16 5.80
C HIS A 35 6.44 -6.38 5.38
N GLN A 36 6.77 -5.35 6.15
CA GLN A 36 8.05 -4.63 6.07
C GLN A 36 8.76 -4.69 7.43
N PRO A 37 10.10 -4.74 7.46
CA PRO A 37 10.86 -4.71 8.71
C PRO A 37 10.60 -3.42 9.50
N ASP A 38 10.66 -3.48 10.83
CA ASP A 38 10.50 -2.31 11.71
C ASP A 38 11.44 -1.16 11.35
N GLN A 39 12.66 -1.46 10.89
CA GLN A 39 13.61 -0.45 10.43
C GLN A 39 13.07 0.36 9.23
N VAL A 40 12.31 -0.27 8.33
CA VAL A 40 11.69 0.44 7.20
C VAL A 40 10.52 1.29 7.70
N LEU A 41 9.67 0.73 8.55
CA LEU A 41 8.49 1.41 9.10
C LEU A 41 8.86 2.62 9.96
N ASN A 42 9.88 2.49 10.82
CA ASN A 42 10.35 3.56 11.70
C ASN A 42 11.09 4.68 10.95
N ASN A 43 11.50 4.45 9.70
CA ASN A 43 12.22 5.43 8.86
C ASN A 43 11.31 6.14 7.82
N MET A 44 10.00 5.96 7.93
CA MET A 44 9.00 6.73 7.20
C MET A 44 9.04 8.21 7.61
N ASN A 45 8.53 9.10 6.75
CA ASN A 45 8.33 10.49 7.17
C ASN A 45 7.16 10.62 8.16
N GLU A 46 7.07 11.76 8.84
CA GLU A 46 6.05 12.02 9.87
C GLU A 46 4.62 11.79 9.36
N TRP A 47 4.32 12.27 8.16
CA TRP A 47 3.00 12.11 7.54
C TRP A 47 2.65 10.63 7.33
N CYS A 48 3.57 9.84 6.79
CA CYS A 48 3.37 8.41 6.57
C CYS A 48 3.19 7.64 7.89
N ILE A 49 3.91 8.02 8.95
CA ILE A 49 3.76 7.41 10.28
C ILE A 49 2.37 7.72 10.86
N GLU A 50 1.93 8.97 10.81
CA GLU A 50 0.63 9.40 11.34
C GLU A 50 -0.53 8.69 10.62
N ASN A 51 -0.45 8.56 9.30
CA ASN A 51 -1.55 8.02 8.49
C ASN A 51 -1.58 6.49 8.40
N HIS A 52 -0.44 5.81 8.60
CA HIS A 52 -0.36 4.35 8.54
C HIS A 52 -0.28 3.67 9.91
N GLY A 53 -0.05 4.41 11.00
CA GLY A 53 0.14 3.87 12.35
C GLY A 53 -1.14 3.60 13.17
N ALA A 54 -2.32 3.85 12.60
CA ALA A 54 -3.62 3.68 13.26
C ALA A 54 -4.26 2.31 13.01
#